data_AF-I3UD68-F1
#
_entry.id   AF-I3UD68-F1
#
_cell.length_a   1.000
_cell.length_b   1.000
_cell.length_c   1.000
_cell.angle_alpha   90.00
_cell.angle_beta   90.00
_cell.angle_gamma   90.00
#
_symmetry.space_group_name_H-M   'P 1'
#
loop_
_entity.id
_entity.type
_entity.pdbx_description
1 polymer ?
#
loop_
_entity_poly.entity_id
_entity_poly.type
_entity_poly.pdbx_seq_one_letter_code
_entity_poly.pdbx_strand_id
1 'polypeptide(L)'
;MFSPFEARNKLTQFAWLTNRPAFFVWAIVVGVAGAGMTILFHMAIHWGQLLTGSVPGEIETVVSRWTDTERILFPAVGGLIAGTLLWLSSKVRKDMNADYMEAVALSDGRLSLRQGALRVLSSLSTVVSGGSIGREGAMVHLGAMVASAIGRFLAFNANDIRLLVACGAAAGVSAAYNAPLAAALFVAEIVLGTLSVTTLGRLLSRQALPTLPCSLPVITASLMM
;
A
#
# COMPACT_ATOMS: atom_id res chain seq x y z
N MET A 1 18.34 27.19 8.45
CA MET A 1 18.36 27.08 6.96
C MET A 1 19.38 25.99 6.62
N PHE A 2 18.99 24.73 6.78
CA PHE A 2 19.84 23.55 6.55
C PHE A 2 19.72 23.16 5.07
N SER A 3 20.82 23.21 4.34
CA SER A 3 20.82 22.87 2.91
C SER A 3 20.61 21.34 2.76
N PRO A 4 19.71 20.89 1.87
CA PRO A 4 19.47 19.46 1.61
C PRO A 4 20.64 18.75 0.89
N PHE A 5 21.76 19.44 0.68
CA PHE A 5 22.93 18.95 -0.05
C PHE A 5 23.93 18.23 0.87
N GLU A 6 24.05 18.64 2.13
CA GLU A 6 25.08 18.15 3.05
C GLU A 6 24.71 16.80 3.69
N ALA A 7 23.41 16.55 3.90
CA ALA A 7 22.89 15.23 4.28
C ALA A 7 23.10 14.19 3.16
N ARG A 8 23.11 14.62 1.90
CA ARG A 8 23.30 13.76 0.72
C ARG A 8 24.73 13.18 0.67
N ASN A 9 25.73 13.95 1.12
CA ASN A 9 27.14 13.56 1.02
C ASN A 9 27.58 12.58 2.12
N LYS A 10 26.93 12.60 3.29
CA LYS A 10 27.19 11.61 4.36
C LYS A 10 26.55 10.25 4.09
N LEU A 11 25.44 10.20 3.35
CA LEU A 11 24.78 8.94 2.99
C LEU A 11 25.45 8.22 1.81
N THR A 12 26.07 8.95 0.88
CA THR A 12 26.91 8.36 -0.18
C THR A 12 28.19 7.70 0.35
N GLN A 13 28.60 7.99 1.59
CA GLN A 13 29.75 7.36 2.24
C GLN A 13 29.45 5.92 2.71
N PHE A 14 28.17 5.52 2.76
CA PHE A 14 27.73 4.15 3.00
C PHE A 14 27.49 3.39 1.68
N ALA A 15 28.42 3.47 0.72
CA ALA A 15 28.42 2.65 -0.49
C ALA A 15 28.38 1.13 -0.21
N TRP A 16 28.69 0.72 1.03
CA TRP A 16 28.56 -0.67 1.52
C TRP A 16 27.09 -1.14 1.64
N LEU A 17 26.11 -0.23 1.80
CA LEU A 17 24.67 -0.54 1.84
C LEU A 17 24.04 -0.77 0.45
N THR A 18 24.74 -0.41 -0.63
CA THR A 18 24.32 -0.59 -2.03
C THR A 18 25.00 -1.80 -2.69
N ASN A 19 25.49 -2.75 -1.89
CA ASN A 19 25.97 -4.03 -2.40
C ASN A 19 24.80 -4.95 -2.79
N ARG A 20 24.99 -5.79 -3.82
CA ARG A 20 24.00 -6.79 -4.29
C ARG A 20 23.33 -7.62 -3.17
N PRO A 21 24.02 -8.08 -2.10
CA PRO A 21 23.37 -8.74 -0.97
C PRO A 21 22.56 -7.80 -0.05
N ALA A 22 23.02 -6.57 0.19
CA ALA A 22 22.33 -5.62 1.07
C ALA A 22 20.94 -5.23 0.52
N PHE A 23 20.81 -5.18 -0.81
CA PHE A 23 19.53 -4.98 -1.48
C PHE A 23 18.49 -6.09 -1.16
N PHE A 24 18.91 -7.33 -0.86
CA PHE A 24 17.99 -8.39 -0.44
C PHE A 24 17.44 -8.16 0.96
N VAL A 25 18.30 -7.74 1.89
CA VAL A 25 17.87 -7.44 3.27
C VAL A 25 16.84 -6.32 3.26
N TRP A 26 17.12 -5.24 2.53
CA TRP A 26 16.20 -4.09 2.46
C TRP A 26 14.86 -4.43 1.85
N ALA A 27 14.83 -5.32 0.87
CA ALA A 27 13.58 -5.70 0.26
C ALA A 27 12.77 -6.69 1.12
N ILE A 28 13.40 -7.47 2.00
CA ILE A 28 12.69 -8.20 3.05
C ILE A 28 12.07 -7.20 4.02
N VAL A 29 12.85 -6.21 4.49
CA VAL A 29 12.35 -5.16 5.39
C VAL A 29 11.17 -4.41 4.78
N VAL A 30 11.28 -4.02 3.51
CA VAL A 30 10.21 -3.34 2.77
C VAL A 30 9.01 -4.26 2.54
N GLY A 31 9.24 -5.56 2.29
CA GLY A 31 8.17 -6.55 2.17
C GLY A 31 7.38 -6.70 3.47
N VAL A 32 8.07 -6.81 4.61
CA VAL A 32 7.43 -6.87 5.94
C VAL A 32 6.71 -5.57 6.26
N ALA A 33 7.34 -4.42 6.01
CA ALA A 33 6.73 -3.12 6.25
C ALA A 33 5.49 -2.88 5.36
N GLY A 34 5.56 -3.29 4.09
CA GLY A 34 4.44 -3.23 3.15
C GLY A 34 3.27 -4.12 3.55
N ALA A 35 3.55 -5.38 3.93
CA ALA A 35 2.55 -6.29 4.45
C ALA A 35 1.92 -5.77 5.76
N GLY A 36 2.72 -5.20 6.67
CA GLY A 36 2.25 -4.54 7.88
C GLY A 36 1.31 -3.37 7.58
N MET A 37 1.57 -2.61 6.51
CA MET A 37 0.70 -1.52 6.09
C MET A 37 -0.64 -2.02 5.54
N THR A 38 -0.66 -3.15 4.84
CA THR A 38 -1.90 -3.81 4.41
C THR A 38 -2.72 -4.28 5.61
N ILE A 39 -2.08 -4.89 6.61
CA ILE A 39 -2.74 -5.31 7.87
C ILE A 39 -3.32 -4.09 8.59
N LEU A 40 -2.56 -2.99 8.68
CA LEU A 40 -3.03 -1.74 9.26
C LEU A 40 -4.25 -1.18 8.50
N PHE A 41 -4.28 -1.29 7.16
CA PHE A 41 -5.41 -0.86 6.36
C PHE A 41 -6.66 -1.70 6.61
N HIS A 42 -6.53 -3.03 6.70
CA HIS A 42 -7.64 -3.91 7.10
C HIS A 42 -8.15 -3.59 8.51
N MET A 43 -7.24 -3.34 9.45
CA MET A 43 -7.57 -2.92 10.80
C MET A 43 -8.31 -1.57 10.80
N ALA A 44 -7.87 -0.61 9.99
CA ALA A 44 -8.53 0.69 9.87
C ALA A 44 -9.95 0.57 9.30
N ILE A 45 -10.18 -0.34 8.34
CA ILE A 45 -11.53 -0.65 7.85
C ILE A 45 -12.39 -1.21 8.98
N HIS A 46 -11.87 -2.18 9.74
CA HIS A 46 -12.58 -2.80 10.86
C HIS A 46 -13.01 -1.75 11.91
N TRP A 47 -12.08 -0.88 12.34
CA TRP A 47 -12.39 0.20 13.27
C TRP A 47 -13.38 1.23 12.68
N GLY A 48 -13.25 1.56 11.40
CA GLY A 48 -14.18 2.48 10.73
C GLY A 48 -15.60 1.92 10.62
N GLN A 49 -15.73 0.62 10.36
CA GLN A 49 -17.02 -0.07 10.28
C GLN A 49 -17.71 -0.15 11.64
N LEU A 50 -16.96 -0.39 12.73
CA LEU A 50 -17.47 -0.34 14.11
C LEU A 50 -18.05 1.04 14.46
N LEU A 51 -17.38 2.14 14.07
CA LEU A 51 -17.86 3.51 14.28
C LEU A 51 -19.14 3.81 13.48
N THR A 52 -19.34 3.12 12.37
CA THR A 52 -20.52 3.26 11.49
C THR A 52 -21.66 2.33 11.92
N GLY A 53 -21.47 1.50 12.97
CA GLY A 53 -22.44 0.53 13.45
C GLY A 53 -22.66 -0.66 12.50
N SER A 54 -21.79 -0.83 11.51
CA SER A 54 -21.82 -1.94 10.55
C SER A 54 -20.85 -3.02 11.00
N VAL A 55 -21.35 -4.20 11.40
CA VAL A 55 -20.49 -5.32 11.78
C VAL A 55 -19.87 -5.95 10.52
N PRO A 56 -18.56 -6.24 10.48
CA PRO A 56 -17.94 -6.87 9.32
C PRO A 56 -18.52 -8.28 9.09
N GLY A 57 -18.98 -8.56 7.87
CA GLY A 57 -19.53 -9.86 7.47
C GLY A 57 -21.05 -9.92 7.36
N GLU A 58 -21.75 -8.88 7.79
CA GLU A 58 -23.22 -8.88 7.90
C GLU A 58 -23.83 -7.59 7.33
N ILE A 59 -23.41 -7.23 6.12
CA ILE A 59 -24.02 -6.09 5.41
C ILE A 59 -25.51 -6.36 5.17
N GLU A 60 -25.95 -7.62 5.04
CA GLU A 60 -27.37 -7.97 4.85
C GLU A 60 -28.25 -7.81 6.12
N THR A 61 -27.72 -7.99 7.34
CA THR A 61 -28.49 -7.88 8.59
C THR A 61 -28.55 -6.45 9.13
N VAL A 62 -27.55 -5.62 8.81
CA VAL A 62 -27.53 -4.19 9.12
C VAL A 62 -28.43 -3.42 8.16
N VAL A 63 -28.34 -3.74 6.87
CA VAL A 63 -29.13 -3.12 5.79
C VAL A 63 -30.62 -3.47 5.90
N SER A 64 -31.02 -4.54 6.58
CA SER A 64 -32.43 -4.86 6.87
C SER A 64 -33.00 -4.18 8.12
N ARG A 65 -32.17 -3.61 9.00
CA ARG A 65 -32.61 -2.80 10.15
C ARG A 65 -32.65 -1.31 9.87
N TRP A 66 -31.96 -0.86 8.83
CA TRP A 66 -31.82 0.55 8.49
C TRP A 66 -32.96 1.02 7.60
N THR A 67 -33.44 2.23 7.85
CA THR A 67 -34.46 2.87 6.99
C THR A 67 -33.89 3.15 5.60
N ASP A 68 -34.75 3.14 4.56
CA ASP A 68 -34.33 3.36 3.16
C ASP A 68 -33.51 4.65 2.97
N THR A 69 -33.72 5.66 3.81
CA THR A 69 -32.99 6.92 3.80
C THR A 69 -31.54 6.78 4.29
N GLU A 70 -31.30 5.97 5.33
CA GLU A 70 -29.96 5.76 5.90
C GLU A 70 -29.07 4.97 4.93
N ARG A 71 -29.65 3.99 4.21
CA ARG A 71 -28.96 3.24 3.16
C ARG A 71 -28.38 4.12 2.06
N ILE A 72 -29.03 5.26 1.75
CA ILE A 72 -28.56 6.21 0.74
C ILE A 72 -27.64 7.26 1.36
N LEU A 73 -27.95 7.73 2.56
CA LEU A 73 -27.24 8.82 3.20
C LEU A 73 -25.81 8.43 3.61
N PHE A 74 -25.60 7.22 4.12
CA PHE A 74 -24.27 6.78 4.57
C PHE A 74 -23.25 6.67 3.43
N PRO A 75 -23.52 6.00 2.29
CA PRO A 75 -22.63 6.00 1.13
C PRO A 75 -22.46 7.40 0.52
N ALA A 76 -23.51 8.23 0.53
CA ALA A 76 -23.44 9.60 0.01
C ALA A 76 -22.49 10.48 0.84
N VAL A 77 -22.57 10.42 2.16
CA VAL A 77 -21.66 11.14 3.07
C VAL A 77 -20.23 10.61 2.94
N GLY A 78 -20.06 9.29 2.88
CA GLY A 78 -18.76 8.66 2.64
C GLY A 78 -18.11 9.09 1.33
N GLY A 79 -18.88 9.09 0.24
CA GLY A 79 -18.46 9.55 -1.07
C GLY A 79 -18.14 11.05 -1.09
N LEU A 80 -18.89 11.87 -0.35
CA LEU A 80 -18.61 13.30 -0.21
C LEU A 80 -17.29 13.54 0.53
N ILE A 81 -17.05 12.83 1.65
CA ILE A 81 -15.77 12.89 2.37
C ILE A 81 -14.62 12.41 1.48
N ALA A 82 -14.77 11.27 0.81
CA ALA A 82 -13.76 10.74 -0.10
C ALA A 82 -13.47 11.70 -1.26
N GLY A 83 -14.50 12.32 -1.84
CA GLY A 83 -14.39 13.33 -2.88
C GLY A 83 -13.65 14.57 -2.41
N THR A 84 -13.93 15.08 -1.21
CA THR A 84 -13.21 16.24 -0.63
C THR A 84 -11.74 15.92 -0.36
N LEU A 85 -11.43 14.72 0.14
CA LEU A 85 -10.06 14.24 0.34
C LEU A 85 -9.29 14.13 -1.00
N LEU A 86 -9.93 13.61 -2.03
CA LEU A 86 -9.34 13.51 -3.37
C LEU A 86 -9.13 14.89 -4.01
N TRP A 87 -10.09 15.79 -3.82
CA TRP A 87 -9.97 17.18 -4.25
C TRP A 87 -8.79 17.87 -3.55
N LEU A 88 -8.66 17.69 -2.23
CA LEU A 88 -7.52 18.20 -1.47
C LEU A 88 -6.20 17.60 -1.97
N SER A 89 -6.18 16.31 -2.30
CA SER A 89 -5.02 15.65 -2.90
C SER A 89 -4.61 16.26 -4.23
N SER A 90 -5.56 16.70 -5.06
CA SER A 90 -5.26 17.35 -6.34
C SER A 90 -4.64 18.74 -6.18
N LYS A 91 -4.87 19.39 -5.03
CA LYS A 91 -4.32 20.71 -4.68
C LYS A 91 -2.93 20.64 -4.05
N VAL A 92 -2.48 19.46 -3.63
CA VAL A 92 -1.10 19.24 -3.17
C VAL A 92 -0.14 19.31 -4.36
N ARG A 93 0.98 20.02 -4.22
CA ARG A 93 1.99 20.25 -5.26
C ARG A 93 2.35 18.98 -6.04
N LYS A 94 2.27 19.03 -7.37
CA LYS A 94 2.59 17.95 -8.34
C LYS A 94 4.10 17.71 -8.49
N ASP A 95 4.90 17.90 -7.44
CA ASP A 95 6.36 17.78 -7.56
C ASP A 95 6.79 16.31 -7.80
N MET A 96 5.90 15.34 -7.52
CA MET A 96 6.13 13.89 -7.64
C MET A 96 4.83 13.17 -8.04
N ASN A 97 4.95 11.99 -8.66
CA ASN A 97 3.78 11.21 -9.09
C ASN A 97 2.99 10.64 -7.92
N ALA A 98 1.67 10.69 -8.07
CA ALA A 98 0.72 10.14 -7.11
C ALA A 98 0.30 8.71 -7.48
N ASP A 99 0.63 8.21 -8.67
CA ASP A 99 0.38 6.83 -9.07
C ASP A 99 1.68 6.02 -9.02
N TYR A 100 1.61 4.83 -8.43
CA TYR A 100 2.74 3.94 -8.29
C TYR A 100 3.15 3.33 -9.64
N MET A 101 2.20 3.07 -10.53
CA MET A 101 2.50 2.55 -11.86
C MET A 101 3.26 3.58 -12.70
N GLU A 102 2.77 4.82 -12.70
CA GLU A 102 3.45 5.95 -13.35
C GLU A 102 4.83 6.20 -12.74
N ALA A 103 4.94 6.14 -11.41
CA ALA A 103 6.21 6.33 -10.72
C ALA A 103 7.25 5.26 -11.09
N VAL A 104 6.85 4.01 -11.31
CA VAL A 104 7.75 2.91 -11.68
C VAL A 104 8.06 2.91 -13.17
N ALA A 105 7.08 3.16 -14.04
CA ALA A 105 7.23 3.09 -15.48
C ALA A 105 7.91 4.35 -16.07
N LEU A 106 7.52 5.55 -15.63
CA LEU A 106 7.87 6.81 -16.27
C LEU A 106 8.80 7.71 -15.44
N SER A 107 9.12 7.37 -14.18
CA SER A 107 9.83 8.28 -13.26
C SER A 107 10.77 7.54 -12.30
N ASP A 108 11.41 8.22 -11.35
CA ASP A 108 12.45 7.64 -10.49
C ASP A 108 11.96 6.64 -9.40
N GLY A 109 10.74 6.14 -9.48
CA GLY A 109 10.12 5.34 -8.40
C GLY A 109 9.82 6.14 -7.13
N ARG A 110 9.81 7.48 -7.21
CA ARG A 110 9.60 8.37 -6.07
C ARG A 110 8.13 8.76 -5.96
N LEU A 111 7.47 8.31 -4.90
CA LEU A 111 6.07 8.61 -4.61
C LEU A 111 5.91 9.72 -3.58
N SER A 112 4.94 10.60 -3.80
CA SER A 112 4.54 11.65 -2.86
C SER A 112 3.76 11.05 -1.68
N LEU A 113 4.39 11.04 -0.49
CA LEU A 113 3.74 10.51 0.72
C LEU A 113 2.44 11.23 1.09
N ARG A 114 2.37 12.54 0.88
CA ARG A 114 1.18 13.33 1.20
C ARG A 114 0.01 13.04 0.27
N GLN A 115 0.23 12.99 -1.05
CA GLN A 115 -0.86 12.71 -2.00
C GLN A 115 -1.29 11.25 -1.93
N GLY A 116 -0.34 10.31 -1.81
CA GLY A 116 -0.66 8.91 -1.63
C GLY A 116 -1.48 8.65 -0.36
N ALA A 117 -1.12 9.30 0.76
CA ALA A 117 -1.87 9.17 2.01
C ALA A 117 -3.31 9.70 1.86
N LEU A 118 -3.51 10.84 1.19
CA LEU A 118 -4.85 11.38 0.93
C LEU A 118 -5.68 10.46 0.04
N ARG A 119 -5.08 9.83 -0.99
CA ARG A 119 -5.75 8.84 -1.86
C ARG A 119 -6.15 7.57 -1.11
N VAL A 120 -5.28 7.09 -0.24
CA VAL A 120 -5.58 5.94 0.62
C VAL A 120 -6.68 6.29 1.60
N LEU A 121 -6.65 7.47 2.22
CA LEU A 121 -7.70 7.94 3.13
C LEU A 121 -9.04 8.14 2.40
N SER A 122 -9.04 8.64 1.16
CA SER A 122 -10.26 8.73 0.37
C SER A 122 -10.84 7.36 0.08
N SER A 123 -10.00 6.38 -0.29
CA SER A 123 -10.44 5.00 -0.50
C SER A 123 -10.97 4.36 0.79
N LEU A 124 -10.28 4.56 1.90
CA LEU A 124 -10.71 4.08 3.22
C LEU A 124 -12.09 4.64 3.60
N SER A 125 -12.31 5.94 3.39
CA SER A 125 -13.58 6.60 3.69
C SER A 125 -14.72 5.99 2.87
N THR A 126 -14.51 5.77 1.56
CA THR A 126 -15.51 5.11 0.70
C THR A 126 -15.81 3.68 1.12
N VAL A 127 -14.76 2.89 1.45
CA VAL A 127 -14.90 1.48 1.84
C VAL A 127 -15.62 1.36 3.18
N VAL A 128 -15.29 2.21 4.15
CA VAL A 128 -15.95 2.24 5.46
C VAL A 128 -17.44 2.57 5.33
N SER A 129 -17.80 3.48 4.43
CA SER A 129 -19.20 3.84 4.16
C SER A 129 -19.97 2.84 3.28
N GLY A 130 -19.37 1.68 2.96
CA GLY A 130 -20.04 0.63 2.18
C GLY A 130 -20.10 0.91 0.68
N GLY A 131 -19.26 1.80 0.15
CA GLY A 131 -19.17 2.06 -1.28
C GLY A 131 -18.61 0.87 -2.06
N SER A 132 -19.15 0.63 -3.26
CA SER A 132 -18.66 -0.38 -4.20
C SER A 132 -17.39 0.11 -4.92
N ILE A 133 -16.30 0.26 -4.17
CA ILE A 133 -14.97 0.59 -4.68
C ILE A 133 -13.97 -0.46 -4.21
N GLY A 134 -13.08 -0.85 -5.11
CA GLY A 134 -12.02 -1.81 -4.82
C GLY A 134 -11.01 -1.26 -3.81
N ARG A 135 -10.86 -1.96 -2.68
CA ARG A 135 -9.78 -1.76 -1.67
C ARG A 135 -8.39 -2.14 -2.17
N GLU A 136 -8.35 -2.86 -3.28
CA GLU A 136 -7.16 -3.53 -3.83
C GLU A 136 -6.07 -2.51 -4.15
N GLY A 137 -6.42 -1.46 -4.91
CA GLY A 137 -5.48 -0.41 -5.31
C GLY A 137 -4.87 0.35 -4.13
N ALA A 138 -5.63 0.59 -3.04
CA ALA A 138 -5.13 1.31 -1.87
C ALA A 138 -4.06 0.51 -1.12
N MET A 139 -4.24 -0.81 -0.99
CA MET A 139 -3.27 -1.70 -0.32
C MET A 139 -1.96 -1.79 -1.10
N VAL A 140 -2.04 -1.94 -2.43
CA VAL A 140 -0.84 -1.94 -3.29
C VAL A 140 -0.11 -0.60 -3.20
N HIS A 141 -0.86 0.50 -3.25
CA HIS A 141 -0.31 1.85 -3.20
C HIS A 141 0.39 2.13 -1.87
N LEU A 142 -0.19 1.68 -0.75
CA LEU A 142 0.44 1.77 0.58
C LEU A 142 1.79 1.03 0.63
N GLY A 143 1.85 -0.20 0.11
CA GLY A 143 3.10 -0.96 0.02
C GLY A 143 4.16 -0.25 -0.83
N ALA A 144 3.74 0.31 -1.97
CA ALA A 144 4.60 1.11 -2.86
C ALA A 144 5.11 2.40 -2.20
N MET A 145 4.26 3.10 -1.42
CA MET A 145 4.61 4.32 -0.71
C MET A 145 5.67 4.08 0.37
N VAL A 146 5.48 3.05 1.20
CA VAL A 146 6.44 2.69 2.25
C VAL A 146 7.77 2.28 1.64
N ALA A 147 7.74 1.48 0.58
CA ALA A 147 8.92 1.10 -0.19
C ALA A 147 9.67 2.30 -0.77
N SER A 148 8.94 3.25 -1.37
CA SER A 148 9.52 4.48 -1.91
C SER A 148 10.13 5.36 -0.81
N ALA A 149 9.48 5.47 0.34
CA ALA A 149 10.01 6.22 1.49
C ALA A 149 11.32 5.63 2.00
N ILE A 150 11.36 4.31 2.20
CA ILE A 150 12.56 3.59 2.64
C ILE A 150 13.67 3.73 1.58
N GLY A 151 13.35 3.53 0.30
CA GLY A 151 14.32 3.65 -0.78
C GLY A 151 14.93 5.05 -0.91
N ARG A 152 14.13 6.09 -0.67
CA ARG A 152 14.58 7.48 -0.62
C ARG A 152 15.41 7.79 0.62
N PHE A 153 15.02 7.28 1.78
CA PHE A 153 15.75 7.46 3.03
C PHE A 153 17.16 6.88 2.95
N LEU A 154 17.29 5.75 2.25
CA LEU A 154 18.58 5.09 2.00
C LEU A 154 19.38 5.67 0.82
N ALA A 155 18.86 6.69 0.14
CA ALA A 155 19.49 7.29 -1.03
C ALA A 155 19.86 6.27 -2.13
N PHE A 156 19.02 5.25 -2.35
CA PHE A 156 19.21 4.31 -3.46
C PHE A 156 19.07 4.99 -4.83
N ASN A 157 19.66 4.36 -5.84
CA ASN A 157 19.56 4.83 -7.21
C ASN A 157 18.14 4.64 -7.76
N ALA A 158 17.75 5.40 -8.79
CA ALA A 158 16.38 5.38 -9.33
C ALA A 158 15.91 3.97 -9.73
N ASN A 159 16.78 3.17 -10.36
CA ASN A 159 16.48 1.79 -10.74
C ASN A 159 16.23 0.87 -9.54
N ASP A 160 17.01 1.03 -8.46
CA ASP A 160 16.85 0.21 -7.26
C ASP A 160 15.58 0.61 -6.50
N ILE A 161 15.26 1.90 -6.45
CA ILE A 161 14.00 2.41 -5.86
C ILE A 161 12.81 1.83 -6.63
N ARG A 162 12.80 1.86 -7.97
CA ARG A 162 11.72 1.24 -8.77
C ARG A 162 11.52 -0.23 -8.40
N LEU A 163 12.60 -0.98 -8.24
CA LEU A 163 12.53 -2.41 -7.91
C LEU A 163 12.10 -2.65 -6.45
N LEU A 164 12.50 -1.79 -5.51
CA LEU A 164 12.01 -1.77 -4.13
C LEU A 164 10.51 -1.46 -4.06
N VAL A 165 10.05 -0.47 -4.82
CA VAL A 165 8.63 -0.09 -4.94
C VAL A 165 7.80 -1.22 -5.50
N ALA A 166 8.28 -1.90 -6.55
CA ALA A 166 7.66 -3.11 -7.06
C ALA A 166 7.62 -4.23 -6.00
N CYS A 167 8.71 -4.46 -5.26
CA CYS A 167 8.72 -5.44 -4.17
C CYS A 167 7.68 -5.10 -3.07
N GLY A 168 7.57 -3.83 -2.69
CA GLY A 168 6.59 -3.38 -1.70
C GLY A 168 5.14 -3.47 -2.19
N ALA A 169 4.90 -3.13 -3.46
CA ALA A 169 3.61 -3.33 -4.12
C ALA A 169 3.21 -4.81 -4.14
N ALA A 170 4.13 -5.70 -4.50
CA ALA A 170 3.90 -7.14 -4.52
C ALA A 170 3.60 -7.68 -3.12
N ALA A 171 4.37 -7.27 -2.10
CA ALA A 171 4.12 -7.64 -0.72
C ALA A 171 2.74 -7.17 -0.23
N GLY A 172 2.32 -5.96 -0.62
CA GLY A 172 0.98 -5.44 -0.30
C GLY A 172 -0.14 -6.29 -0.89
N VAL A 173 -0.02 -6.69 -2.16
CA VAL A 173 -0.97 -7.60 -2.84
C VAL A 173 -0.94 -8.99 -2.19
N SER A 174 0.24 -9.55 -1.93
CA SER A 174 0.38 -10.87 -1.32
C SER A 174 -0.24 -10.92 0.07
N ALA A 175 -0.09 -9.87 0.87
CA ALA A 175 -0.71 -9.77 2.18
C ALA A 175 -2.24 -9.66 2.10
N ALA A 176 -2.77 -9.04 1.04
CA ALA A 176 -4.20 -8.89 0.82
C ALA A 176 -4.89 -10.21 0.39
N TYR A 177 -4.25 -10.99 -0.50
CA TYR A 177 -4.84 -12.19 -1.08
C TYR A 177 -4.27 -13.52 -0.57
N ASN A 178 -3.29 -13.48 0.34
CA ASN A 178 -2.53 -14.67 0.77
C ASN A 178 -1.95 -15.48 -0.41
N ALA A 179 -1.66 -14.80 -1.53
CA ALA A 179 -1.25 -15.42 -2.79
C ALA A 179 0.08 -14.83 -3.29
N PRO A 180 1.23 -15.21 -2.70
CA PRO A 180 2.53 -14.60 -3.02
C PRO A 180 2.98 -14.84 -4.47
N LEU A 181 2.66 -16.01 -5.04
CA LEU A 181 2.98 -16.35 -6.43
C LEU A 181 2.20 -15.46 -7.42
N ALA A 182 0.89 -15.33 -7.21
CA ALA A 182 0.03 -14.49 -8.04
C ALA A 182 0.41 -13.01 -7.91
N ALA A 183 0.71 -12.54 -6.70
CA ALA A 183 1.16 -11.18 -6.44
C ALA A 183 2.48 -10.85 -7.16
N ALA A 184 3.45 -11.77 -7.12
CA ALA A 184 4.72 -11.60 -7.82
C ALA A 184 4.53 -11.49 -9.35
N LEU A 185 3.70 -12.36 -9.92
CA LEU A 185 3.39 -12.36 -11.36
C LEU A 185 2.64 -11.10 -11.77
N PHE A 186 1.61 -10.71 -10.99
CA PHE A 186 0.82 -9.51 -11.21
C PHE A 186 1.70 -8.26 -11.25
N VAL A 187 2.61 -8.10 -10.29
CA VAL A 187 3.49 -6.93 -10.25
C VAL A 187 4.56 -6.98 -11.33
N ALA A 188 5.11 -8.15 -11.65
CA ALA A 188 6.09 -8.30 -12.73
C ALA A 188 5.50 -7.90 -14.09
N GLU A 189 4.26 -8.32 -14.37
CA GLU A 189 3.59 -8.03 -15.64
C GLU A 189 3.08 -6.59 -15.69
N ILE A 190 2.29 -6.17 -14.69
CA ILE A 190 1.54 -4.91 -14.78
C ILE A 190 2.38 -3.70 -14.37
N VAL A 191 3.21 -3.84 -13.33
CA VAL A 191 3.97 -2.70 -12.78
C VAL A 191 5.33 -2.55 -13.45
N LEU A 192 6.01 -3.66 -13.75
CA LEU A 192 7.32 -3.64 -14.39
C LEU A 192 7.25 -3.83 -15.91
N GLY A 193 6.12 -4.27 -16.47
CA GLY A 193 5.95 -4.48 -17.91
C GLY A 193 6.90 -5.54 -18.51
N THR A 194 7.56 -6.34 -17.67
CA THR A 194 8.62 -7.26 -18.09
C THR A 194 8.60 -8.55 -17.28
N LEU A 195 8.30 -9.67 -17.94
CA LEU A 195 8.44 -11.02 -17.37
C LEU A 195 9.89 -11.49 -17.50
N SER A 196 10.77 -10.96 -16.65
CA SER A 196 12.12 -11.51 -16.48
C SER A 196 12.12 -12.56 -15.37
N VAL A 197 12.62 -13.76 -15.66
CA VAL A 197 12.76 -14.86 -14.68
C VAL A 197 13.60 -14.42 -13.46
N THR A 198 14.56 -13.52 -13.67
CA THR A 198 15.39 -12.95 -12.58
C THR A 198 14.62 -11.98 -11.68
N THR A 199 13.64 -11.25 -12.22
CA THR A 199 12.73 -10.39 -11.46
C THR A 199 11.78 -11.26 -10.64
N LEU A 200 11.28 -12.34 -11.26
CA LEU A 200 10.39 -13.30 -10.61
C LEU A 200 11.08 -13.95 -9.39
N GLY A 201 12.31 -14.43 -9.54
CA GLY A 201 13.08 -15.03 -8.44
C GLY A 201 13.32 -14.06 -7.27
N ARG A 202 13.50 -12.76 -7.54
CA ARG A 202 13.64 -11.73 -6.49
C ARG A 202 12.33 -11.44 -5.77
N LEU A 203 11.19 -11.47 -6.46
CA LEU A 203 9.88 -11.26 -5.84
C LEU A 203 9.42 -12.48 -5.01
N LEU A 204 9.70 -13.69 -5.49
CA LEU A 204 9.31 -14.93 -4.81
C LEU A 204 10.09 -15.19 -3.53
N SER A 205 11.42 -15.01 -3.55
CA SER A 205 12.27 -15.23 -2.37
C SER A 205 11.93 -14.32 -1.19
N ARG A 206 11.30 -13.17 -1.42
CA ARG A 206 11.09 -12.12 -0.41
C ARG A 206 9.70 -12.13 0.22
N GLN A 207 8.71 -12.72 -0.45
CA GLN A 207 7.33 -12.79 0.02
C GLN A 207 7.01 -14.03 0.87
N ALA A 208 7.95 -14.98 0.95
CA ALA A 208 7.77 -16.21 1.72
C ALA A 208 7.73 -16.00 3.25
N LEU A 209 8.29 -14.89 3.75
CA LEU A 209 8.39 -14.62 5.19
C LEU A 209 7.17 -13.88 5.81
N PRO A 210 6.56 -12.87 5.17
CA PRO A 210 5.46 -12.10 5.77
C PRO A 210 4.07 -12.77 5.71
N THR A 211 3.91 -13.94 5.10
CA THR A 211 2.64 -14.70 5.14
C THR A 211 2.43 -15.46 6.46
N LEU A 212 3.49 -15.65 7.27
CA LEU A 212 3.43 -16.33 8.57
C LEU A 212 2.64 -15.55 9.65
N PRO A 213 2.69 -14.21 9.77
CA PRO A 213 1.81 -13.49 10.69
C PRO A 213 0.36 -13.41 10.21
N CYS A 214 0.06 -13.67 8.93
CA CYS A 214 -1.32 -13.63 8.42
C CYS A 214 -2.14 -14.87 8.80
N SER A 215 -1.52 -15.96 9.26
CA SER A 215 -2.23 -17.16 9.68
C SER A 215 -2.64 -17.17 11.16
N LEU A 216 -2.29 -16.17 11.99
CA LEU A 216 -2.37 -16.32 13.45
C LEU A 216 -3.07 -15.24 14.31
N PRO A 217 -3.66 -14.13 13.81
CA PRO A 217 -4.56 -13.34 14.66
C PRO A 217 -5.95 -13.03 14.09
N VAL A 218 -6.20 -13.21 12.78
CA VAL A 218 -7.54 -12.90 12.21
C VAL A 218 -8.50 -14.09 12.32
N ILE A 219 -7.99 -15.32 12.36
CA ILE A 219 -8.81 -16.54 12.52
C ILE A 219 -9.20 -16.74 14.01
N THR A 220 -8.38 -16.31 14.95
CA THR A 220 -8.69 -16.42 16.39
C THR A 220 -9.81 -15.47 16.82
N ALA A 221 -10.01 -14.35 16.12
CA ALA A 221 -11.08 -13.41 16.40
C ALA A 221 -12.46 -13.87 15.85
N SER A 222 -12.50 -14.68 14.79
CA SER A 222 -13.75 -15.25 14.24
C SER A 222 -14.09 -16.64 14.78
N LEU A 223 -13.21 -17.30 15.55
CA LEU A 223 -13.51 -18.58 16.21
C LEU A 223 -13.91 -18.42 17.69
N MET A 224 -13.96 -17.18 18.21
CA MET A 224 -14.33 -16.85 19.59
C MET A 224 -15.56 -15.92 19.70
N MET A 225 -16.26 -15.63 18.60
CA MET A 225 -17.56 -14.94 18.60
C MET A 225 -18.51 -15.58 17.61
#